data_AF-A0A929K788-F1
#
_entry.id   AF-A0A929K788-F1
#
_cell.length_a   1.000
_cell.length_b   1.000
_cell.length_c   1.000
_cell.angle_alpha   90.00
_cell.angle_beta   90.00
_cell.angle_gamma   90.00
#
_symmetry.space_group_name_H-M   'P 1'
#
loop_
_entity.id
_entity.type
_entity.pdbx_description
1 polymer ?
#
loop_
_entity_poly.entity_id
_entity_poly.type
_entity_poly.pdbx_seq_one_letter_code
_entity_poly.pdbx_strand_id
1 'polypeptide(L)'
;MTRSKNEQIAVLTGGGDAPGLNAVIRGLTTKAISLGYDVLGIRDGWRGLLDDGESTPLDLDEIEDIHMTGGTVLHTSRTNPYKVEGGVKQVKKNLVRLNCKYLIAIGGEDTLGVAAKLHKDGVNAVGVPKTIDNDLSETDYTFGFDTAITRA
;
A
#
# COMPACT_ATOMS: atom_id res chain seq x y z
N MET A 1 21.38 4.15 -23.35
CA MET A 1 20.17 4.97 -23.42
C MET A 1 19.69 5.25 -22.00
N THR A 2 19.86 6.47 -21.53
CA THR A 2 19.38 6.93 -20.22
C THR A 2 17.84 6.95 -20.26
N ARG A 3 17.20 6.00 -19.57
CA ARG A 3 15.74 6.05 -19.36
C ARG A 3 15.41 7.40 -18.71
N SER A 4 14.46 8.16 -19.26
CA SER A 4 13.83 9.23 -18.50
C SER A 4 13.31 8.64 -17.18
N LYS A 5 13.39 9.37 -16.06
CA LYS A 5 12.88 8.88 -14.78
C LYS A 5 11.41 8.48 -14.95
N ASN A 6 11.12 7.20 -14.78
CA ASN A 6 9.76 6.71 -14.65
C ASN A 6 9.12 7.36 -13.41
N GLU A 7 7.81 7.60 -13.46
CA GLU A 7 7.09 8.07 -12.28
C GLU A 7 7.00 6.94 -11.25
N GLN A 8 7.14 7.25 -9.96
CA GLN A 8 7.20 6.24 -8.91
C GLN A 8 5.91 6.16 -8.10
N ILE A 9 5.48 4.93 -7.82
CA ILE A 9 4.31 4.59 -7.01
C ILE A 9 4.79 4.01 -5.68
N ALA A 10 4.38 4.61 -4.56
CA ALA A 10 4.51 4.00 -3.25
C ALA A 10 3.34 3.04 -2.98
N VAL A 11 3.60 1.85 -2.47
CA VAL A 11 2.57 0.92 -1.99
C VAL A 11 2.79 0.57 -0.53
N LEU A 12 1.72 0.52 0.26
CA LEU A 12 1.77 0.09 1.66
C LEU A 12 0.59 -0.80 2.02
N THR A 13 0.79 -1.68 3.00
CA THR A 13 -0.27 -2.48 3.64
C THR A 13 -0.49 -2.01 5.07
N GLY A 14 -1.75 -1.71 5.44
CA GLY A 14 -2.12 -1.18 6.75
C GLY A 14 -3.20 -1.98 7.48
N GLY A 15 -3.22 -1.89 8.80
CA GLY A 15 -4.18 -2.59 9.66
C GLY A 15 -3.84 -4.05 9.92
N GLY A 16 -4.84 -4.89 10.22
CA GLY A 16 -4.65 -6.33 10.37
C GLY A 16 -4.29 -7.01 9.05
N ASP A 17 -3.43 -8.04 9.11
CA ASP A 17 -3.09 -8.83 7.95
C ASP A 17 -4.28 -9.66 7.45
N ALA A 18 -4.33 -9.97 6.16
CA ALA A 18 -5.39 -10.76 5.53
C ALA A 18 -4.82 -11.64 4.42
N PRO A 19 -5.43 -12.79 4.10
CA PRO A 19 -5.02 -13.57 2.94
C PRO A 19 -5.13 -12.75 1.63
N GLY A 20 -4.15 -12.93 0.73
CA GLY A 20 -4.19 -12.35 -0.61
C GLY A 20 -3.47 -11.01 -0.81
N LEU A 21 -2.86 -10.40 0.22
CA LEU A 21 -2.16 -9.12 0.05
C LEU A 21 -0.96 -9.22 -0.87
N ASN A 22 -0.21 -10.30 -0.77
CA ASN A 22 0.90 -10.55 -1.67
C ASN A 22 0.44 -10.73 -3.13
N ALA A 23 -0.76 -11.28 -3.36
CA ALA A 23 -1.35 -11.34 -4.69
C ALA A 23 -1.72 -9.94 -5.22
N VAL A 24 -2.26 -9.07 -4.35
CA VAL A 24 -2.52 -7.65 -4.68
C VAL A 24 -1.22 -6.91 -5.03
N ILE A 25 -0.18 -7.04 -4.19
CA ILE A 25 1.15 -6.45 -4.42
C ILE A 25 1.74 -6.95 -5.74
N ARG A 26 1.69 -8.24 -6.00
CA ARG A 26 2.18 -8.80 -7.27
C ARG A 26 1.42 -8.25 -8.48
N GLY A 27 0.09 -8.24 -8.40
CA GLY A 27 -0.77 -7.76 -9.49
C GLY A 27 -0.57 -6.28 -9.81
N LEU A 28 -0.53 -5.43 -8.78
CA LEU A 28 -0.31 -4.00 -8.97
C LEU A 28 1.10 -3.72 -9.50
N THR A 29 2.13 -4.39 -8.97
CA THR A 29 3.52 -4.15 -9.38
C THR A 29 3.74 -4.60 -10.82
N THR A 30 3.24 -5.79 -11.19
CA THR A 30 3.31 -6.29 -12.57
C THR A 30 2.65 -5.30 -13.54
N LYS A 31 1.46 -4.78 -13.18
CA LYS A 31 0.75 -3.83 -14.03
C LYS A 31 1.46 -2.48 -14.11
N ALA A 32 1.94 -1.95 -12.98
CA ALA A 32 2.67 -0.69 -12.92
C ALA A 32 3.93 -0.72 -13.79
N ILE A 33 4.75 -1.77 -13.66
CA ILE A 33 5.95 -1.97 -14.48
C ILE A 33 5.59 -2.04 -15.97
N SER A 34 4.52 -2.77 -16.34
CA SER A 34 4.07 -2.85 -17.74
C SER A 34 3.65 -1.50 -18.34
N LEU A 35 3.25 -0.55 -17.49
CA LEU A 35 2.88 0.81 -17.85
C LEU A 35 4.04 1.80 -17.75
N GLY A 36 5.24 1.35 -17.37
CA GLY A 36 6.43 2.19 -17.24
C GLY A 36 6.51 2.97 -15.91
N TYR A 37 5.85 2.49 -14.85
CA TYR A 37 6.04 3.03 -13.50
C TYR A 37 7.04 2.18 -12.70
N ASP A 38 7.80 2.84 -11.84
CA ASP A 38 8.61 2.17 -10.83
C ASP A 38 7.79 2.03 -9.54
N VAL A 39 7.95 0.92 -8.81
CA VAL A 39 7.18 0.65 -7.59
C VAL A 39 8.08 0.55 -6.39
N LEU A 40 7.67 1.22 -5.32
CA LEU A 40 8.35 1.25 -4.05
C LEU A 40 7.42 0.71 -2.96
N GLY A 41 7.77 -0.43 -2.37
CA GLY A 41 7.08 -1.02 -1.24
C GLY A 41 7.50 -0.36 0.07
N ILE A 42 6.57 0.32 0.74
CA ILE A 42 6.78 0.92 2.06
C ILE A 42 6.64 -0.17 3.12
N ARG A 43 7.64 -0.27 4.00
CA ARG A 43 7.66 -1.22 5.12
C ARG A 43 6.73 -0.77 6.24
N ASP A 44 6.11 -1.71 6.95
CA ASP A 44 5.32 -1.45 8.15
C ASP A 44 4.17 -0.45 7.96
N GLY A 45 3.56 -0.40 6.78
CA GLY A 45 2.38 0.42 6.51
C GLY A 45 2.63 1.92 6.70
N TRP A 46 1.69 2.59 7.37
CA TRP A 46 1.81 4.03 7.63
C TRP A 46 2.97 4.39 8.55
N ARG A 47 3.39 3.50 9.46
CA ARG A 47 4.54 3.74 10.34
C ARG A 47 5.81 3.96 9.54
N GLY A 48 6.18 3.04 8.65
CA GLY A 48 7.42 3.19 7.88
C GLY A 48 7.40 4.41 6.96
N LEU A 49 6.23 4.77 6.40
CA LEU A 49 6.11 6.01 5.63
C LEU A 49 6.22 7.28 6.50
N LEU A 50 5.69 7.22 7.72
CA LEU A 50 5.70 8.32 8.68
C LEU A 50 7.10 8.57 9.26
N ASP A 51 7.85 7.51 9.55
CA ASP A 51 9.19 7.60 10.15
C ASP A 51 10.21 8.07 9.09
N ASP A 52 11.12 7.19 8.70
CA ASP A 52 12.19 7.49 7.74
C ASP A 52 11.85 7.09 6.30
N GLY A 53 10.58 6.82 5.99
CA GLY A 53 10.17 6.39 4.66
C GLY A 53 10.79 5.04 4.27
N GLU A 54 10.89 4.12 5.23
CA GLU A 54 11.53 2.82 5.03
C GLU A 54 10.84 2.07 3.90
N SER A 55 11.61 1.69 2.89
CA SER A 55 11.06 1.22 1.64
C SER A 55 12.03 0.36 0.85
N THR A 56 11.48 -0.51 0.02
CA THR A 56 12.22 -1.38 -0.90
C THR A 56 11.68 -1.25 -2.31
N PRO A 57 12.52 -1.23 -3.36
CA PRO A 57 12.06 -1.39 -4.73
C PRO A 57 11.30 -2.72 -4.89
N LEU A 58 10.26 -2.72 -5.71
CA LEU A 58 9.56 -3.93 -6.14
C LEU A 58 9.71 -4.05 -7.66
N ASP A 59 10.50 -5.02 -8.11
CA ASP A 59 10.60 -5.41 -9.51
C ASP A 59 9.93 -6.77 -9.75
N LEU A 60 10.11 -7.37 -10.93
CA LEU A 60 9.49 -8.65 -11.28
C LEU A 60 10.09 -9.82 -10.48
N ASP A 61 11.35 -9.71 -10.06
CA ASP A 61 12.05 -10.75 -9.32
C ASP A 61 11.65 -10.68 -7.84
N GLU A 62 11.58 -9.48 -7.26
CA GLU A 62 11.15 -9.25 -5.87
C GLU A 62 9.68 -9.67 -5.60
N ILE A 63 8.83 -9.68 -6.64
CA ILE A 63 7.43 -10.12 -6.52
C ILE A 63 7.20 -11.55 -7.04
N GLU A 64 8.27 -12.25 -7.44
CA GLU A 64 8.15 -13.64 -7.85
C GLU A 64 7.61 -14.46 -6.68
N ASP A 65 6.61 -15.29 -6.94
CA ASP A 65 6.07 -16.27 -5.99
C ASP A 65 5.46 -15.75 -4.67
N ILE A 66 5.54 -14.44 -4.36
CA ILE A 66 4.99 -13.88 -3.11
C ILE A 66 3.51 -14.18 -2.94
N HIS A 67 2.75 -14.26 -4.04
CA HIS A 67 1.32 -14.57 -4.07
C HIS A 67 0.96 -15.95 -3.48
N MET A 68 1.92 -16.86 -3.38
CA MET A 68 1.73 -18.18 -2.74
C MET A 68 1.89 -18.12 -1.22
N THR A 69 2.40 -17.01 -0.68
CA THR A 69 2.64 -16.83 0.75
C THR A 69 1.51 -16.06 1.42
N GLY A 70 1.15 -16.50 2.63
CA GLY A 70 0.20 -15.79 3.47
C GLY A 70 0.76 -14.45 3.96
N GLY A 71 -0.16 -13.57 4.34
CA GLY A 71 0.15 -12.28 4.91
C GLY A 71 0.60 -11.22 3.90
N THR A 72 1.45 -10.29 4.34
CA THR A 72 2.09 -9.25 3.50
C THR A 72 3.62 -9.25 3.64
N VAL A 73 4.32 -9.31 2.51
CA VAL A 73 5.78 -9.15 2.43
C VAL A 73 6.24 -7.78 2.92
N LEU A 74 5.39 -6.75 2.91
CA LEU A 74 5.71 -5.38 3.34
C LEU A 74 5.49 -5.15 4.84
N HIS A 75 4.93 -6.14 5.56
CA HIS A 75 4.43 -5.98 6.92
C HIS A 75 3.38 -4.88 7.06
N THR A 76 2.89 -4.64 8.27
CA THR A 76 1.78 -3.73 8.54
C THR A 76 1.92 -3.09 9.91
N SER A 77 1.27 -1.94 10.08
CA SER A 77 1.12 -1.28 11.38
C SER A 77 -0.29 -0.72 11.54
N ARG A 78 -0.64 -0.38 12.80
CA ARG A 78 -1.88 0.33 13.17
C ARG A 78 -1.61 1.81 13.44
N THR A 79 -0.71 2.40 12.66
CA THR A 79 -0.35 3.81 12.78
C THR A 79 -1.29 4.66 11.93
N ASN A 80 -1.80 5.75 12.50
CA ASN A 80 -2.57 6.75 11.76
C ASN A 80 -1.81 8.09 11.79
N PRO A 81 -1.24 8.55 10.66
CA PRO A 81 -0.46 9.79 10.59
C PRO A 81 -1.21 11.05 11.02
N TYR A 82 -2.55 11.05 11.00
CA TYR A 82 -3.36 12.19 11.46
C TYR A 82 -3.50 12.26 12.97
N LYS A 83 -3.13 11.19 13.70
CA LYS A 83 -3.09 11.18 15.17
C LYS A 83 -1.73 11.55 15.74
N VAL A 84 -0.74 11.77 14.88
CA VAL A 84 0.63 12.14 15.26
C VAL A 84 0.87 13.61 14.93
N GLU A 85 1.40 14.36 15.89
CA GLU A 85 1.73 15.77 15.68
C GLU A 85 2.72 15.92 14.52
N GLY A 86 2.36 16.72 13.51
CA GLY A 86 3.17 16.89 12.31
C GLY A 86 3.22 15.67 11.37
N GLY A 87 2.49 14.59 11.66
CA GLY A 87 2.65 13.31 10.94
C GLY A 87 2.31 13.39 9.45
N VAL A 88 1.22 14.09 9.09
CA VAL A 88 0.83 14.30 7.69
C VAL A 88 1.90 15.07 6.90
N LYS A 89 2.50 16.09 7.54
CA LYS A 89 3.58 16.88 6.92
C LYS A 89 4.80 16.02 6.68
N GLN A 90 5.14 15.15 7.62
CA GLN A 90 6.26 14.22 7.51
C GLN A 90 6.02 13.16 6.42
N VAL A 91 4.82 12.55 6.35
CA VAL A 91 4.42 11.63 5.27
C VAL A 91 4.58 12.28 3.90
N LYS A 92 4.05 13.50 3.71
CA LYS A 92 4.19 14.24 2.44
C LYS A 92 5.65 14.54 2.10
N LYS A 93 6.45 14.95 3.10
CA LYS A 93 7.90 15.18 2.95
C LYS A 93 8.61 13.90 2.50
N ASN A 94 8.27 12.75 3.07
CA ASN A 94 8.85 11.47 2.69
C ASN A 94 8.44 11.05 1.28
N LEU A 95 7.18 11.20 0.88
CA LEU A 95 6.75 10.94 -0.50
C LEU A 95 7.54 11.78 -1.52
N VAL A 96 7.75 13.08 -1.24
CA VAL A 96 8.57 13.95 -2.09
C VAL A 96 10.03 13.50 -2.11
N ARG A 97 10.62 13.19 -0.94
CA ARG A 97 12.01 12.73 -0.83
C ARG A 97 12.24 11.42 -1.59
N LEU A 98 11.28 10.51 -1.54
CA LEU A 98 11.30 9.23 -2.24
C LEU A 98 10.97 9.39 -3.74
N ASN A 99 10.59 10.59 -4.22
CA ASN A 99 10.13 10.83 -5.58
C ASN A 99 8.86 10.04 -5.95
N CYS A 100 8.01 9.74 -4.96
CA CYS A 100 6.74 9.05 -5.14
C CYS A 100 5.64 10.05 -5.48
N LYS A 101 5.11 9.95 -6.71
CA LYS A 101 4.02 10.81 -7.19
C LYS A 101 2.63 10.25 -6.84
N TYR A 102 2.56 8.94 -6.65
CA TYR A 102 1.33 8.20 -6.37
C TYR A 102 1.50 7.33 -5.12
N LEU A 103 0.41 7.11 -4.41
CA LEU A 103 0.36 6.26 -3.22
C LEU A 103 -0.80 5.27 -3.35
N ILE A 104 -0.53 3.99 -3.15
CA ILE A 104 -1.53 2.93 -3.08
C ILE A 104 -1.55 2.39 -1.64
N ALA A 105 -2.67 2.56 -0.95
CA ALA A 105 -2.85 2.08 0.42
C ALA A 105 -3.80 0.87 0.42
N ILE A 106 -3.27 -0.30 0.78
CA ILE A 106 -4.02 -1.56 0.87
C ILE A 106 -4.44 -1.76 2.32
N GLY A 107 -5.75 -1.77 2.61
CA GLY A 107 -6.19 -1.57 3.98
C GLY A 107 -7.67 -1.74 4.26
N GLY A 108 -7.99 -1.81 5.56
CA GLY A 108 -9.36 -1.66 6.06
C GLY A 108 -9.73 -0.19 6.27
N GLU A 109 -10.85 0.07 6.95
CA GLU A 109 -11.46 1.41 7.08
C GLU A 109 -10.46 2.48 7.54
N ASP A 110 -9.70 2.25 8.60
CA ASP A 110 -8.73 3.23 9.12
C ASP A 110 -7.64 3.57 8.09
N THR A 111 -7.12 2.56 7.38
CA THR A 111 -6.08 2.77 6.36
C THR A 111 -6.63 3.51 5.15
N LEU A 112 -7.82 3.15 4.68
CA LEU A 112 -8.47 3.82 3.56
C LEU A 112 -8.91 5.24 3.94
N GLY A 113 -9.33 5.44 5.19
CA GLY A 113 -9.67 6.75 5.73
C GLY A 113 -8.48 7.71 5.75
N VAL A 114 -7.28 7.23 6.09
CA VAL A 114 -6.04 8.01 5.96
C VAL A 114 -5.76 8.35 4.50
N ALA A 115 -5.86 7.38 3.58
CA ALA A 115 -5.63 7.60 2.15
C ALA A 115 -6.60 8.64 1.56
N ALA A 116 -7.89 8.55 1.92
CA ALA A 116 -8.92 9.48 1.47
C ALA A 116 -8.68 10.91 1.99
N LYS A 117 -8.25 11.06 3.25
CA LYS A 117 -7.87 12.38 3.79
C LYS A 117 -6.61 12.92 3.11
N LEU A 118 -5.58 12.10 2.89
CA LEU A 118 -4.37 12.51 2.17
C LEU A 118 -4.68 12.95 0.75
N HIS A 119 -5.65 12.29 0.10
CA HIS A 119 -6.10 12.69 -1.22
C HIS A 119 -6.74 14.09 -1.23
N LYS A 120 -7.62 14.37 -0.28
CA LYS A 120 -8.19 15.72 -0.08
C LYS A 120 -7.09 16.76 0.20
N ASP A 121 -6.00 16.32 0.83
CA ASP A 121 -4.83 17.15 1.12
C ASP A 121 -3.83 17.24 -0.05
N GLY A 122 -4.18 16.75 -1.25
CA GLY A 122 -3.41 16.92 -2.49
C GLY A 122 -2.43 15.80 -2.83
N VAL A 123 -2.50 14.64 -2.16
CA VAL A 123 -1.73 13.45 -2.54
C VAL A 123 -2.51 12.65 -3.59
N ASN A 124 -1.86 12.13 -4.62
CA ASN A 124 -2.50 11.19 -5.54
C ASN A 124 -2.57 9.80 -4.89
N ALA A 125 -3.54 9.60 -3.99
CA ALA A 125 -3.72 8.38 -3.23
C ALA A 125 -4.89 7.54 -3.77
N VAL A 126 -4.69 6.23 -3.85
CA VAL A 126 -5.71 5.22 -4.20
C VAL A 126 -5.79 4.20 -3.07
N GLY A 127 -7.01 3.85 -2.69
CA GLY A 127 -7.28 2.82 -1.68
C GLY A 127 -7.58 1.47 -2.33
N VAL A 128 -7.08 0.38 -1.75
CA VAL A 128 -7.43 -1.00 -2.13
C VAL A 128 -8.08 -1.70 -0.93
N PRO A 129 -9.34 -2.16 -1.05
CA PRO A 129 -10.12 -2.63 0.09
C PRO A 129 -9.67 -4.01 0.57
N LYS A 130 -9.12 -4.04 1.78
CA LYS A 130 -8.63 -5.23 2.46
C LYS A 130 -9.25 -5.37 3.85
N THR A 131 -10.00 -6.44 4.03
CA THR A 131 -10.44 -6.93 5.34
C THR A 131 -10.98 -8.35 5.19
N ILE A 132 -10.89 -9.16 6.24
CA ILE A 132 -11.56 -10.46 6.30
C ILE A 132 -13.04 -10.32 6.68
N ASP A 133 -13.46 -9.15 7.16
CA ASP A 133 -14.79 -8.91 7.72
C ASP A 133 -15.84 -8.52 6.66
N ASN A 134 -15.38 -8.16 5.44
CA ASN A 134 -16.20 -7.66 4.33
C ASN A 134 -17.14 -6.50 4.72
N ASP A 135 -16.63 -5.60 5.55
CA ASP A 135 -17.37 -4.49 6.18
C ASP A 135 -17.05 -3.12 5.57
N LEU A 136 -16.44 -3.10 4.39
CA LEU A 136 -16.14 -1.86 3.66
C LEU A 136 -17.27 -1.51 2.69
N SER A 137 -17.77 -0.28 2.77
CA SER A 137 -18.75 0.23 1.82
C SER A 137 -18.16 0.35 0.41
N GLU A 138 -19.05 0.42 -0.60
CA GLU A 138 -18.70 0.61 -2.02
C GLU A 138 -17.97 -0.57 -2.71
N THR A 139 -17.88 -1.74 -2.05
CA THR A 139 -17.45 -2.99 -2.67
C THR A 139 -18.27 -4.17 -2.13
N ASP A 140 -18.66 -5.11 -2.99
CA ASP A 140 -19.37 -6.33 -2.56
C ASP A 140 -18.45 -7.30 -1.82
N TYR A 141 -17.15 -7.27 -2.17
CA TYR A 141 -16.13 -8.18 -1.64
C TYR A 141 -14.82 -7.45 -1.33
N THR A 142 -14.16 -7.87 -0.25
CA THR A 142 -12.85 -7.39 0.17
C THR A 142 -11.79 -8.47 0.06
N PHE A 143 -10.54 -8.08 -0.21
CA PHE A 143 -9.43 -9.04 -0.23
C PHE A 143 -9.27 -9.69 1.15
N GLY A 144 -9.30 -11.03 1.16
CA GLY A 144 -9.16 -11.88 2.34
C GLY A 144 -10.46 -12.54 2.82
N PHE A 145 -11.63 -12.00 2.47
CA PHE A 145 -12.93 -12.49 2.95
C PHE A 145 -13.22 -13.95 2.55
N ASP A 146 -13.09 -14.28 1.26
CA ASP A 146 -13.38 -15.61 0.73
C ASP A 146 -12.53 -16.71 1.39
N THR A 147 -11.24 -16.42 1.60
CA THR A 147 -10.33 -17.34 2.30
C THR A 147 -10.71 -17.50 3.77
N ALA A 148 -11.14 -16.42 4.43
CA ALA A 148 -11.55 -16.47 5.83
C ALA A 148 -12.78 -17.38 6.01
N ILE A 149 -13.77 -17.28 5.13
CA ILE A 149 -14.96 -18.16 5.16
C ILE A 149 -14.58 -19.62 4.85
N THR A 150 -13.71 -19.85 3.87
CA THR A 150 -13.35 -21.21 3.44
C THR A 150 -12.53 -21.98 4.50
N ARG A 151 -11.95 -21.27 5.48
CA ARG A 151 -11.12 -21.85 6.55
C ARG A 151 -11.76 -21.79 7.94
N ALA A 152 -13.01 -21.32 8.04
CA ALA A 152 -13.75 -21.17 9.29
C ALA A 152 -14.24 -22.51 9.88
#